data_AF-A0AAD9PGQ9-F1
#
_entry.id   AF-A0AAD9PGQ9-F1
#
_cell.length_a   1.000
_cell.length_b   1.000
_cell.length_c   1.000
_cell.angle_alpha   90.00
_cell.angle_beta   90.00
_cell.angle_gamma   90.00
#
_symmetry.space_group_name_H-M   'P 1'
#
loop_
_entity.id
_entity.type
_entity.pdbx_description
1 polymer ?
#
loop_
_entity_poly.entity_id
_entity_poly.type
_entity_poly.pdbx_seq_one_letter_code
_entity_poly.pdbx_strand_id
1 'polypeptide(L)'
;MSPRPSESAHGSSSGTHRNVDTGEGCSIGSRTIVKEEKVYRSPFATRKPCRKLNIFDRSILRVPLESTSTLLEEFHRVVEHELLLITTFLIRKMPQMESKKLALEKINRALERIDNLRAILSNLDSQFDYRLEQIIDRISGLVSEPDFISEQADPNFNFSKCRFRISLVITDYLSRRQMTKTAAKLAESEGIEVFCDLKLLEESCKVIHALLKRDLEPAKRWCVEHATQISRFEPALLPELQVQEVFQRMVTGSIPTPVDDLSEYLPAEIYRASPDAKKLSLLSLFLNNGYLVHQCVEYGSVNCSIKFDASPSSFRPDCIVCQRFYYFCYGGRWDLLVQKFEECLVKVHGLEPEPTLERLIHSGFGAIKSKTCPHVKNASCPACSPQWASYIEQVPDMYKVTSTLICPVTGEFMDYNNPPLASPDGYVFSRRALELLAVKQGQRLVIECPKTRRIIPIESFKRIYII
;
A
#
# COMPACT_ATOMS: atom_id res chain seq x y z
N MET A 1 46.82 73.33 40.00
CA MET A 1 46.33 73.73 41.34
C MET A 1 45.47 72.60 41.88
N SER A 2 45.52 72.35 43.18
CA SER A 2 44.84 71.29 43.93
C SER A 2 44.36 71.91 45.28
N PRO A 3 43.53 71.26 46.13
CA PRO A 3 42.46 70.26 45.92
C PRO A 3 41.17 70.47 46.78
N ARG A 4 40.11 69.63 46.58
CA ARG A 4 39.10 69.14 47.59
C ARG A 4 38.18 70.18 48.30
N PRO A 5 37.21 69.78 49.19
CA PRO A 5 36.59 68.46 49.53
C PRO A 5 35.12 68.37 48.96
N SER A 6 34.07 67.64 49.39
CA SER A 6 33.68 66.69 50.50
C SER A 6 32.63 65.68 49.93
N GLU A 7 32.16 64.54 50.50
CA GLU A 7 32.26 63.82 51.80
C GLU A 7 31.04 63.99 52.78
N SER A 8 30.53 62.86 53.36
CA SER A 8 29.42 62.64 54.38
C SER A 8 27.92 62.50 53.91
N ALA A 9 27.01 61.71 54.53
CA ALA A 9 27.09 60.51 55.43
C ALA A 9 25.70 59.79 55.65
N HIS A 10 25.72 58.58 56.26
CA HIS A 10 24.61 57.76 56.84
C HIS A 10 23.57 57.09 55.88
N GLY A 11 22.91 55.96 56.21
CA GLY A 11 23.17 54.93 57.25
C GLY A 11 21.92 54.19 57.82
N SER A 12 21.93 52.83 57.81
CA SER A 12 21.03 51.91 58.58
C SER A 12 19.52 51.85 58.23
N SER A 13 18.71 50.81 58.53
CA SER A 13 18.92 49.36 58.82
C SER A 13 17.56 48.59 58.86
N SER A 14 17.56 47.31 59.28
CA SER A 14 16.41 46.38 59.52
C SER A 14 15.80 45.68 58.28
N GLY A 15 15.27 44.44 58.37
CA GLY A 15 15.11 43.54 59.53
C GLY A 15 15.18 42.04 59.16
N THR A 16 15.12 41.15 60.16
CA THR A 16 15.30 39.69 60.01
C THR A 16 14.20 38.90 60.74
N HIS A 17 13.97 37.63 60.38
CA HIS A 17 13.62 36.56 61.34
C HIS A 17 13.94 35.16 60.76
N ARG A 18 13.94 34.13 61.61
CA ARG A 18 14.38 32.74 61.35
C ARG A 18 13.25 31.72 61.56
N ASN A 19 13.44 30.50 61.04
CA ASN A 19 13.24 29.18 61.70
C ASN A 19 13.42 28.04 60.67
N VAL A 20 13.77 26.78 60.99
CA VAL A 20 14.63 26.15 62.03
C VAL A 20 14.87 24.68 61.60
N ASP A 21 15.91 24.02 62.11
CA ASP A 21 16.44 22.73 61.62
C ASP A 21 15.61 21.45 61.90
N THR A 22 15.86 20.38 61.10
CA THR A 22 16.13 18.95 61.48
C THR A 22 15.79 18.01 60.31
N GLY A 23 16.48 16.88 60.07
CA GLY A 23 17.72 16.36 60.67
C GLY A 23 18.16 15.01 60.04
N GLU A 24 19.49 14.81 59.95
CA GLU A 24 20.24 13.53 59.87
C GLU A 24 19.80 12.41 58.88
N GLY A 25 20.65 12.13 57.88
CA GLY A 25 20.60 10.92 57.03
C GLY A 25 21.79 9.98 57.31
N CYS A 26 21.51 8.71 57.66
CA CYS A 26 22.53 7.73 58.04
C CYS A 26 23.20 7.05 56.82
N SER A 27 24.49 6.71 56.94
CA SER A 27 25.33 6.18 55.85
C SER A 27 25.70 4.70 56.03
N ILE A 28 25.43 3.85 55.03
CA ILE A 28 25.89 2.45 55.01
C ILE A 28 26.42 2.04 53.62
N GLY A 29 27.74 1.82 53.56
CA GLY A 29 28.46 0.84 52.74
C GLY A 29 27.97 0.46 51.34
N SER A 30 28.40 1.21 50.32
CA SER A 30 28.36 0.74 48.92
C SER A 30 29.37 -0.40 48.69
N ARG A 31 28.90 -1.64 48.47
CA ARG A 31 29.74 -2.72 47.93
C ARG A 31 29.87 -2.60 46.42
N THR A 32 31.11 -2.50 45.93
CA THR A 32 31.42 -2.40 44.49
C THR A 32 31.04 -3.69 43.76
N ILE A 33 29.99 -3.66 42.96
CA ILE A 33 29.72 -4.67 41.93
C ILE A 33 30.33 -4.15 40.63
N VAL A 34 31.42 -4.77 40.18
CA VAL A 34 32.00 -4.49 38.87
C VAL A 34 31.06 -5.03 37.80
N LYS A 35 30.26 -4.14 37.20
CA LYS A 35 29.57 -4.42 35.95
C LYS A 35 30.53 -4.12 34.79
N GLU A 36 30.78 -5.12 33.96
CA GLU A 36 31.34 -4.88 32.62
C GLU A 36 30.27 -4.20 31.77
N GLU A 37 30.29 -2.86 31.73
CA GLU A 37 29.49 -2.12 30.76
C GLU A 37 30.03 -2.40 29.35
N LYS A 38 29.35 -3.30 28.62
CA LYS A 38 29.43 -3.35 27.16
C LYS A 38 28.88 -2.04 26.62
N VAL A 39 29.74 -1.04 26.51
CA VAL A 39 29.42 0.27 25.93
C VAL A 39 28.94 0.04 24.49
N TYR A 40 27.63 0.07 24.28
CA TYR A 40 27.01 -0.04 22.96
C TYR A 40 27.32 1.23 22.17
N ARG A 41 28.49 1.26 21.52
CA ARG A 41 28.93 2.38 20.69
C ARG A 41 28.03 2.47 19.47
N SER A 42 27.08 3.42 19.53
CA SER A 42 26.22 3.81 18.42
C SER A 42 27.00 3.90 17.10
N PRO A 43 26.71 3.04 16.09
CA PRO A 43 27.48 2.97 14.84
C PRO A 43 27.16 4.11 13.85
N PHE A 44 26.46 5.15 14.30
CA PHE A 44 25.94 6.23 13.46
C PHE A 44 26.87 7.44 13.35
N ALA A 45 27.98 7.49 14.11
CA ALA A 45 28.80 8.70 14.29
C ALA A 45 29.61 9.17 13.05
N THR A 46 29.73 8.37 11.98
CA THR A 46 30.64 8.67 10.84
C THR A 46 30.06 8.34 9.46
N ARG A 47 28.73 8.20 9.30
CA ARG A 47 28.14 7.98 7.98
C ARG A 47 28.13 9.28 7.14
N LYS A 48 28.51 9.16 5.86
CA LYS A 48 28.25 10.18 4.82
C LYS A 48 26.76 10.58 4.85
N PRO A 49 26.39 11.82 4.43
CA PRO A 49 24.98 12.23 4.38
C PRO A 49 24.15 11.18 3.67
N CYS A 50 23.16 10.63 4.37
CA CYS A 50 22.39 9.50 3.89
C CYS A 50 21.72 9.88 2.56
N ARG A 51 21.90 9.05 1.52
CA ARG A 51 21.21 9.24 0.24
C ARG A 51 19.71 9.28 0.54
N LYS A 52 19.02 10.33 0.08
CA LYS A 52 17.58 10.43 0.25
C LYS A 52 16.94 9.26 -0.49
N LEU A 53 16.08 8.51 0.20
CA LEU A 53 15.24 7.51 -0.45
C LEU A 53 14.38 8.20 -1.51
N ASN A 54 14.21 7.53 -2.65
CA ASN A 54 13.35 8.01 -3.73
C ASN A 54 11.89 7.98 -3.28
N ILE A 55 11.06 8.88 -3.84
CA ILE A 55 9.64 8.96 -3.46
C ILE A 55 8.87 7.64 -3.68
N PHE A 56 9.32 6.83 -4.64
CA PHE A 56 8.78 5.53 -4.98
C PHE A 56 9.21 4.41 -4.01
N ASP A 57 10.34 4.55 -3.34
CA ASP A 57 10.89 3.58 -2.36
C ASP A 57 9.96 3.37 -1.17
N ARG A 58 9.14 4.39 -0.87
CA ARG A 58 8.12 4.32 0.19
C ARG A 58 7.18 3.13 0.01
N SER A 59 6.88 2.73 -1.24
CA SER A 59 6.05 1.55 -1.51
C SER A 59 6.72 0.24 -1.06
N ILE A 60 8.00 0.06 -1.41
CA ILE A 60 8.83 -1.12 -1.10
C ILE A 60 8.99 -1.33 0.42
N LEU A 61 9.01 -0.24 1.19
CA LEU A 61 9.17 -0.28 2.65
C LEU A 61 7.83 -0.39 3.42
N ARG A 62 6.68 -0.25 2.76
CA ARG A 62 5.43 0.04 3.48
C ARG A 62 4.84 -1.15 4.23
N VAL A 63 4.83 -2.33 3.62
CA VAL A 63 4.32 -3.58 4.24
C VAL A 63 5.05 -3.93 5.54
N PRO A 64 6.40 -3.97 5.61
CA PRO A 64 7.07 -4.27 6.87
C PRO A 64 6.96 -3.12 7.88
N LEU A 65 6.86 -1.86 7.47
CA LEU A 65 6.59 -0.74 8.38
C LEU A 65 5.20 -0.84 9.04
N GLU A 66 4.14 -1.11 8.27
CA GLU A 66 2.77 -1.28 8.79
C GLU A 66 2.68 -2.54 9.67
N SER A 67 3.39 -3.61 9.30
CA SER A 67 3.52 -4.82 10.13
C SER A 67 4.16 -4.53 11.50
N THR A 68 5.27 -3.78 11.52
CA THR A 68 5.94 -3.36 12.75
C THR A 68 5.06 -2.44 13.59
N SER A 69 4.29 -1.55 12.95
CA SER A 69 3.30 -0.70 13.65
C SER A 69 2.19 -1.55 14.30
N THR A 70 1.69 -2.57 13.58
CA THR A 70 0.67 -3.50 14.09
C THR A 70 1.18 -4.33 15.27
N LEU A 71 2.42 -4.85 15.19
CA LEU A 71 3.07 -5.54 16.31
C LEU A 71 3.24 -4.64 17.54
N LEU A 72 3.44 -3.33 17.35
CA LEU A 72 3.56 -2.35 18.43
C LEU A 72 2.21 -1.98 19.06
N GLU A 73 1.14 -1.85 18.26
CA GLU A 73 -0.23 -1.73 18.78
C GLU A 73 -0.62 -2.99 19.60
N GLU A 74 -0.25 -4.19 19.13
CA GLU A 74 -0.48 -5.44 19.87
C GLU A 74 0.36 -5.56 21.15
N PHE A 75 1.66 -5.25 21.09
CA PHE A 75 2.56 -5.28 22.25
C PHE A 75 2.03 -4.40 23.39
N HIS A 76 1.69 -3.13 23.10
CA HIS A 76 1.11 -2.25 24.11
C HIS A 76 -0.21 -2.80 24.66
N ARG A 77 -1.14 -3.24 23.80
CA ARG A 77 -2.43 -3.83 24.19
C ARG A 77 -2.27 -5.00 25.16
N VAL A 78 -1.37 -5.94 24.86
CA VAL A 78 -1.15 -7.14 25.68
C VAL A 78 -0.49 -6.80 27.01
N VAL A 79 0.52 -5.93 27.01
CA VAL A 79 1.20 -5.46 28.24
C VAL A 79 0.22 -4.73 29.15
N GLU A 80 -0.52 -3.74 28.64
CA GLU A 80 -1.47 -2.96 29.45
C GLU A 80 -2.59 -3.84 30.02
N HIS A 81 -3.18 -4.73 29.21
CA HIS A 81 -4.28 -5.60 29.63
C HIS A 81 -3.86 -6.55 30.77
N GLU A 82 -2.77 -7.31 30.58
CA GLU A 82 -2.36 -8.30 31.58
C GLU A 82 -1.78 -7.64 32.83
N LEU A 83 -1.00 -6.56 32.72
CA LEU A 83 -0.54 -5.81 33.90
C LEU A 83 -1.72 -5.19 34.66
N LEU A 84 -2.75 -4.68 33.98
CA LEU A 84 -3.96 -4.16 34.65
C LEU A 84 -4.72 -5.26 35.39
N LEU A 85 -4.87 -6.46 34.80
CA LEU A 85 -5.52 -7.60 35.45
C LEU A 85 -4.73 -8.10 36.66
N ILE A 86 -3.40 -8.27 36.52
CA ILE A 86 -2.51 -8.74 37.58
C ILE A 86 -2.48 -7.73 38.74
N THR A 87 -2.25 -6.45 38.47
CA THR A 87 -2.22 -5.40 39.51
C THR A 87 -3.58 -5.21 40.17
N THR A 88 -4.69 -5.22 39.42
CA THR A 88 -6.04 -5.15 39.98
C THR A 88 -6.33 -6.33 40.91
N PHE A 89 -5.90 -7.55 40.54
CA PHE A 89 -6.03 -8.71 41.42
C PHE A 89 -5.18 -8.56 42.70
N LEU A 90 -3.88 -8.31 42.56
CA LEU A 90 -2.94 -8.27 43.70
C LEU A 90 -3.20 -7.10 44.66
N ILE A 91 -3.59 -5.93 44.16
CA ILE A 91 -3.74 -4.72 44.98
C ILE A 91 -5.17 -4.61 45.54
N ARG A 92 -6.22 -4.91 44.76
CA ARG A 92 -7.61 -4.69 45.20
C ARG A 92 -8.30 -5.94 45.73
N LYS A 93 -8.10 -7.11 45.10
CA LYS A 93 -8.83 -8.34 45.47
C LYS A 93 -8.10 -9.17 46.52
N MET A 94 -6.78 -9.31 46.43
CA MET A 94 -6.00 -10.15 47.33
C MET A 94 -6.11 -9.74 48.83
N PRO A 95 -6.12 -8.44 49.21
CA PRO A 95 -6.30 -8.04 50.62
C PRO A 95 -7.69 -8.34 51.20
N GLN A 96 -8.69 -8.65 50.37
CA GLN A 96 -10.07 -8.93 50.77
C GLN A 96 -10.36 -10.43 50.93
N MET A 97 -9.32 -11.29 50.93
CA MET A 97 -9.43 -12.74 50.85
C MET A 97 -9.20 -13.43 52.21
N GLU A 98 -10.28 -13.89 52.84
CA GLU A 98 -10.23 -14.63 54.11
C GLU A 98 -9.64 -16.06 53.96
N SER A 99 -9.91 -16.72 52.83
CA SER A 99 -9.51 -18.12 52.60
C SER A 99 -8.08 -18.25 52.05
N LYS A 100 -7.15 -18.63 52.93
CA LYS A 100 -5.73 -18.87 52.58
C LYS A 100 -5.54 -19.85 51.41
N LYS A 101 -6.35 -20.92 51.35
CA LYS A 101 -6.26 -21.93 50.27
C LYS A 101 -6.65 -21.33 48.92
N LEU A 102 -7.71 -20.53 48.88
CA LEU A 102 -8.16 -19.85 47.66
C LEU A 102 -7.20 -18.73 47.26
N ALA A 103 -6.62 -18.00 48.24
CA ALA A 103 -5.59 -16.99 47.97
C ALA A 103 -4.36 -17.58 47.29
N LEU A 104 -3.83 -18.71 47.78
CA LEU A 104 -2.71 -19.43 47.15
C LEU A 104 -3.06 -19.87 45.71
N GLU A 105 -4.25 -20.45 45.49
CA GLU A 105 -4.69 -20.84 44.15
C GLU A 105 -4.75 -19.64 43.18
N LYS A 106 -5.26 -18.48 43.63
CA LYS A 106 -5.31 -17.28 42.79
C LYS A 106 -3.94 -16.61 42.58
N ILE A 107 -3.01 -16.74 43.53
CA ILE A 107 -1.61 -16.31 43.36
C ILE A 107 -0.92 -17.18 42.31
N ASN A 108 -1.10 -18.50 42.33
CA ASN A 108 -0.56 -19.40 41.30
C ASN A 108 -1.10 -19.03 39.91
N ARG A 109 -2.41 -18.79 39.77
CA ARG A 109 -3.01 -18.28 38.52
C ARG A 109 -2.48 -16.91 38.08
N ALA A 110 -1.95 -16.09 38.99
CA ALA A 110 -1.32 -14.81 38.66
C ALA A 110 0.14 -15.00 38.20
N LEU A 111 0.87 -15.97 38.76
CA LEU A 111 2.18 -16.40 38.27
C LEU A 111 2.06 -17.03 36.87
N GLU A 112 1.11 -17.93 36.67
CA GLU A 112 0.76 -18.49 35.36
C GLU A 112 0.50 -17.39 34.31
N ARG A 113 -0.19 -16.30 34.68
CA ARG A 113 -0.39 -15.14 33.79
C ARG A 113 0.91 -14.39 33.49
N ILE A 114 1.79 -14.21 34.46
CA ILE A 114 3.10 -13.56 34.26
C ILE A 114 3.98 -14.39 33.32
N ASP A 115 4.03 -15.72 33.49
CA ASP A 115 4.82 -16.59 32.62
C ASP A 115 4.23 -16.71 31.21
N ASN A 116 2.90 -16.76 31.07
CA ASN A 116 2.23 -16.68 29.76
C ASN A 116 2.48 -15.33 29.07
N LEU A 117 2.37 -14.22 29.80
CA LEU A 117 2.70 -12.88 29.28
C LEU A 117 4.16 -12.84 28.80
N ARG A 118 5.10 -13.37 29.59
CA ARG A 118 6.52 -13.46 29.22
C ARG A 118 6.75 -14.24 27.93
N ALA A 119 6.04 -15.35 27.74
CA ALA A 119 6.12 -16.14 26.51
C ALA A 119 5.57 -15.37 25.29
N ILE A 120 4.43 -14.68 25.45
CA ILE A 120 3.84 -13.84 24.39
C ILE A 120 4.80 -12.69 24.02
N LEU A 121 5.35 -11.99 25.01
CA LEU A 121 6.28 -10.90 24.78
C LEU A 121 7.56 -11.37 24.08
N SER A 122 8.14 -12.51 24.46
CA SER A 122 9.29 -13.09 23.77
C SER A 122 8.99 -13.44 22.30
N ASN A 123 7.77 -13.87 21.99
CA ASN A 123 7.33 -14.16 20.63
C ASN A 123 7.04 -12.88 19.80
N LEU A 124 6.63 -11.78 20.44
CA LEU A 124 6.52 -10.47 19.79
C LEU A 124 7.91 -9.88 19.53
N ASP A 125 8.83 -9.98 20.48
CA ASP A 125 10.23 -9.51 20.38
C ASP A 125 10.95 -10.13 19.17
N SER A 126 10.88 -11.46 19.02
CA SER A 126 11.44 -12.17 17.85
C SER A 126 10.77 -11.82 16.52
N GLN A 127 9.50 -11.36 16.52
CA GLN A 127 8.84 -10.86 15.32
C GLN A 127 9.23 -9.42 14.99
N PHE A 128 9.52 -8.58 16.00
CA PHE A 128 10.09 -7.25 15.81
C PHE A 128 11.47 -7.34 15.19
N ASP A 129 12.39 -8.13 15.75
CA ASP A 129 13.74 -8.28 15.22
C ASP A 129 13.71 -8.68 13.74
N TYR A 130 12.97 -9.73 13.39
CA TYR A 130 12.83 -10.17 12.00
C TYR A 130 12.25 -9.08 11.07
N ARG A 131 11.24 -8.32 11.50
CA ARG A 131 10.68 -7.21 10.69
C ARG A 131 11.65 -6.02 10.59
N LEU A 132 12.43 -5.73 11.62
CA LEU A 132 13.44 -4.67 11.63
C LEU A 132 14.63 -5.03 10.74
N GLU A 133 15.10 -6.27 10.78
CA GLU A 133 16.10 -6.80 9.83
C GLU A 133 15.60 -6.65 8.38
N GLN A 134 14.37 -7.09 8.07
CA GLN A 134 13.78 -6.89 6.73
C GLN A 134 13.74 -5.40 6.29
N ILE A 135 13.49 -4.46 7.21
CA ILE A 135 13.51 -3.01 6.91
C ILE A 135 14.94 -2.53 6.66
N ILE A 136 15.90 -2.93 7.52
CA ILE A 136 17.32 -2.57 7.40
C ILE A 136 17.90 -3.08 6.08
N ASP A 137 17.59 -4.31 5.70
CA ASP A 137 18.07 -4.93 4.47
C ASP A 137 17.49 -4.29 3.22
N ARG A 138 16.17 -4.04 3.18
CA ARG A 138 15.53 -3.28 2.08
C ARG A 138 16.14 -1.89 1.94
N ILE A 139 16.34 -1.16 3.05
CA ILE A 139 16.96 0.18 3.03
C ILE A 139 18.42 0.11 2.54
N SER A 140 19.20 -0.86 3.04
CA SER A 140 20.60 -1.07 2.64
C SER A 140 20.73 -1.33 1.12
N GLY A 141 19.87 -2.20 0.56
CA GLY A 141 19.77 -2.41 -0.88
C GLY A 141 19.42 -1.13 -1.65
N LEU A 142 18.33 -0.46 -1.27
CA LEU A 142 17.84 0.76 -1.92
C LEU A 142 18.82 1.94 -1.86
N VAL A 143 19.69 2.02 -0.85
CA VAL A 143 20.72 3.05 -0.66
C VAL A 143 22.04 2.71 -1.38
N SER A 144 22.31 1.42 -1.62
CA SER A 144 23.48 0.97 -2.40
C SER A 144 23.39 1.44 -3.86
N GLU A 145 22.20 1.31 -4.45
CA GLU A 145 21.85 1.85 -5.77
C GLU A 145 21.95 3.39 -5.79
N PRO A 146 22.23 4.00 -6.95
CA PRO A 146 22.29 5.45 -7.07
C PRO A 146 20.89 6.09 -7.04
N ASP A 147 20.83 7.39 -6.77
CA ASP A 147 19.56 8.12 -6.75
C ASP A 147 19.09 8.40 -8.18
N PHE A 148 17.90 7.91 -8.54
CA PHE A 148 17.27 8.10 -9.85
C PHE A 148 17.18 9.57 -10.28
N ILE A 149 16.99 10.53 -9.36
CA ILE A 149 16.90 11.96 -9.70
C ILE A 149 18.29 12.49 -10.09
N SER A 150 19.33 12.12 -9.33
CA SER A 150 20.73 12.47 -9.66
C SER A 150 21.25 11.82 -10.95
N GLU A 151 20.84 10.59 -11.24
CA GLU A 151 21.32 9.81 -12.38
C GLU A 151 20.65 10.18 -13.72
N GLN A 152 19.48 10.83 -13.71
CA GLN A 152 18.84 11.34 -14.94
C GLN A 152 19.70 12.38 -15.70
N ALA A 153 20.75 12.91 -15.07
CA ALA A 153 21.73 13.80 -15.69
C ALA A 153 22.97 13.07 -16.27
N ASP A 154 23.16 11.76 -16.03
CA ASP A 154 24.26 10.99 -16.63
C ASP A 154 23.87 10.48 -18.03
N PRO A 155 24.59 10.88 -19.11
CA PRO A 155 24.37 10.34 -20.45
C PRO A 155 24.58 8.82 -20.57
N ASN A 156 25.24 8.20 -19.58
CA ASN A 156 25.48 6.76 -19.48
C ASN A 156 24.54 6.05 -18.49
N PHE A 157 23.42 6.68 -18.12
CA PHE A 157 22.41 6.01 -17.29
C PHE A 157 21.90 4.74 -17.98
N ASN A 158 21.81 3.67 -17.19
CA ASN A 158 21.26 2.39 -17.60
C ASN A 158 20.47 1.81 -16.42
N PHE A 159 19.29 1.27 -16.70
CA PHE A 159 18.45 0.56 -15.73
C PHE A 159 19.17 -0.59 -15.00
N SER A 160 20.24 -1.17 -15.57
CA SER A 160 21.11 -2.11 -14.86
C SER A 160 21.76 -1.54 -13.58
N LYS A 161 21.94 -0.21 -13.47
CA LYS A 161 22.40 0.45 -12.23
C LYS A 161 21.37 0.42 -11.10
N CYS A 162 20.09 0.21 -11.43
CA CYS A 162 18.94 0.26 -10.52
C CYS A 162 18.14 -1.07 -10.55
N ARG A 163 18.82 -2.19 -10.82
CA ARG A 163 18.20 -3.49 -11.09
C ARG A 163 17.40 -4.02 -9.90
N PHE A 164 17.91 -3.91 -8.67
CA PHE A 164 17.26 -4.41 -7.46
C PHE A 164 15.91 -3.72 -7.22
N ARG A 165 15.89 -2.38 -7.28
CA ARG A 165 14.65 -1.59 -7.15
C ARG A 165 13.64 -1.88 -8.27
N ILE A 166 14.10 -2.09 -9.51
CA ILE A 166 13.24 -2.44 -10.65
C ILE A 166 12.64 -3.83 -10.46
N SER A 167 13.45 -4.82 -10.11
CA SER A 167 12.99 -6.20 -9.93
C SER A 167 12.03 -6.33 -8.73
N LEU A 168 12.22 -5.54 -7.67
CA LEU A 168 11.24 -5.38 -6.58
C LEU A 168 9.89 -4.83 -7.09
N VAL A 169 9.90 -3.71 -7.81
CA VAL A 169 8.68 -3.05 -8.33
C VAL A 169 7.92 -3.95 -9.32
N ILE A 170 8.63 -4.72 -10.14
CA ILE A 170 8.01 -5.69 -11.06
C ILE A 170 7.46 -6.91 -10.28
N THR A 171 8.17 -7.37 -9.23
CA THR A 171 7.72 -8.51 -8.40
C THR A 171 6.47 -8.18 -7.60
N ASP A 172 6.34 -6.96 -7.06
CA ASP A 172 5.09 -6.44 -6.46
C ASP A 172 3.95 -6.48 -7.49
N TYR A 173 4.13 -5.81 -8.64
CA TYR A 173 3.13 -5.75 -9.71
C TYR A 173 2.67 -7.16 -10.16
N LEU A 174 3.61 -8.07 -10.44
CA LEU A 174 3.28 -9.44 -10.86
C LEU A 174 2.50 -10.19 -9.77
N SER A 175 2.90 -10.05 -8.50
CA SER A 175 2.20 -10.69 -7.38
C SER A 175 0.78 -10.15 -7.25
N ARG A 176 0.62 -8.81 -7.26
CA ARG A 176 -0.67 -8.13 -7.12
C ARG A 176 -1.60 -8.32 -8.31
N ARG A 177 -1.08 -8.53 -9.52
CA ARG A 177 -1.85 -8.94 -10.70
C ARG A 177 -2.02 -10.46 -10.83
N GLN A 178 -1.95 -11.18 -9.69
CA GLN A 178 -2.19 -12.62 -9.54
C GLN A 178 -1.21 -13.53 -10.31
N MET A 179 -0.13 -12.99 -10.87
CA MET A 179 0.93 -13.72 -11.59
C MET A 179 2.00 -14.27 -10.62
N THR A 180 1.57 -14.79 -9.46
CA THR A 180 2.44 -15.15 -8.32
C THR A 180 3.56 -16.12 -8.69
N LYS A 181 3.29 -17.11 -9.56
CA LYS A 181 4.30 -18.06 -10.08
C LYS A 181 5.39 -17.38 -10.91
N THR A 182 5.07 -16.28 -11.59
CA THR A 182 6.02 -15.48 -12.36
C THR A 182 6.81 -14.55 -11.43
N ALA A 183 6.13 -13.96 -10.43
CA ALA A 183 6.77 -13.14 -9.40
C ALA A 183 7.82 -13.92 -8.59
N ALA A 184 7.48 -15.13 -8.12
CA ALA A 184 8.39 -15.99 -7.38
C ALA A 184 9.64 -16.36 -8.21
N LYS A 185 9.46 -16.73 -9.49
CA LYS A 185 10.58 -17.03 -10.40
C LYS A 185 11.45 -15.81 -10.72
N LEU A 186 10.85 -14.62 -10.85
CA LEU A 186 11.61 -13.39 -11.01
C LEU A 186 12.47 -13.14 -9.77
N ALA A 187 11.87 -13.24 -8.58
CA ALA A 187 12.57 -13.02 -7.32
C ALA A 187 13.74 -14.01 -7.14
N GLU A 188 13.52 -15.31 -7.40
CA GLU A 188 14.53 -16.37 -7.42
C GLU A 188 15.67 -16.07 -8.41
N SER A 189 15.34 -15.66 -9.64
CA SER A 189 16.35 -15.35 -10.68
C SER A 189 17.19 -14.09 -10.40
N GLU A 190 16.71 -13.23 -9.50
CA GLU A 190 17.34 -11.95 -9.14
C GLU A 190 17.96 -11.97 -7.73
N GLY A 191 17.72 -13.02 -6.95
CA GLY A 191 18.17 -13.16 -5.55
C GLY A 191 17.50 -12.18 -4.58
N ILE A 192 16.23 -11.83 -4.81
CA ILE A 192 15.51 -10.80 -4.04
C ILE A 192 14.35 -11.33 -3.17
N GLU A 193 14.19 -12.63 -3.01
CA GLU A 193 13.02 -13.24 -2.35
C GLU A 193 12.81 -12.74 -0.92
N VAL A 194 13.88 -12.59 -0.13
CA VAL A 194 13.83 -12.12 1.26
C VAL A 194 13.39 -10.65 1.40
N PHE A 195 13.53 -9.88 0.31
CA PHE A 195 13.12 -8.47 0.23
C PHE A 195 11.70 -8.29 -0.33
N CYS A 196 11.03 -9.37 -0.75
CA CYS A 196 9.71 -9.34 -1.37
C CYS A 196 8.62 -9.88 -0.43
N ASP A 197 7.44 -9.26 -0.43
CA ASP A 197 6.29 -9.70 0.37
C ASP A 197 5.51 -10.88 -0.25
N LEU A 198 6.23 -11.81 -0.91
CA LEU A 198 5.68 -12.89 -1.76
C LEU A 198 4.63 -13.72 -1.03
N LYS A 199 4.91 -14.18 0.20
CA LYS A 199 4.00 -15.02 0.97
C LYS A 199 2.66 -14.32 1.22
N LEU A 200 2.71 -13.08 1.69
CA LEU A 200 1.54 -12.25 1.97
C LEU A 200 0.68 -12.06 0.72
N LEU A 201 1.32 -11.72 -0.41
CA LEU A 201 0.62 -11.49 -1.67
C LEU A 201 0.08 -12.80 -2.29
N GLU A 202 0.75 -13.94 -2.09
CA GLU A 202 0.25 -15.26 -2.49
C GLU A 202 -0.97 -15.69 -1.64
N GLU A 203 -0.93 -15.46 -0.33
CA GLU A 203 -2.06 -15.70 0.59
C GLU A 203 -3.26 -14.80 0.23
N SER A 204 -3.01 -13.53 -0.08
CA SER A 204 -4.02 -12.59 -0.58
C SER A 204 -4.64 -13.07 -1.90
N CYS A 205 -3.82 -13.52 -2.86
CA CYS A 205 -4.30 -14.04 -4.14
C CYS A 205 -5.14 -15.31 -3.98
N LYS A 206 -4.84 -16.18 -3.00
CA LYS A 206 -5.67 -17.37 -2.70
C LYS A 206 -7.07 -16.96 -2.25
N VAL A 207 -7.21 -15.90 -1.45
CA VAL A 207 -8.52 -15.38 -1.02
C VAL A 207 -9.30 -14.77 -2.19
N ILE A 208 -8.66 -13.92 -3.00
CA ILE A 208 -9.29 -13.32 -4.19
C ILE A 208 -9.75 -14.41 -5.17
N HIS A 209 -8.92 -15.42 -5.41
CA HIS A 209 -9.24 -16.53 -6.30
C HIS A 209 -10.37 -17.43 -5.77
N ALA A 210 -10.55 -17.53 -4.44
CA ALA A 210 -11.69 -18.20 -3.82
C ALA A 210 -12.99 -17.40 -4.01
N LEU A 211 -12.97 -16.08 -3.78
CA LEU A 211 -14.11 -15.20 -4.03
C LEU A 211 -14.57 -15.24 -5.50
N LEU A 212 -13.64 -15.20 -6.45
CA LEU A 212 -13.93 -15.36 -7.88
C LEU A 212 -14.52 -16.76 -8.22
N LYS A 213 -14.22 -17.77 -7.41
CA LYS A 213 -14.81 -19.13 -7.48
C LYS A 213 -16.10 -19.29 -6.65
N ARG A 214 -16.62 -18.20 -6.08
CA ARG A 214 -17.82 -18.17 -5.22
C ARG A 214 -17.67 -18.86 -3.85
N ASP A 215 -16.43 -19.04 -3.39
CA ASP A 215 -16.09 -19.52 -2.05
C ASP A 215 -15.80 -18.32 -1.13
N LEU A 216 -16.53 -18.25 -0.02
CA LEU A 216 -16.45 -17.17 0.98
C LEU A 216 -15.51 -17.51 2.15
N GLU A 217 -15.18 -18.78 2.38
CA GLU A 217 -14.52 -19.21 3.62
C GLU A 217 -13.10 -18.65 3.81
N PRO A 218 -12.24 -18.57 2.78
CA PRO A 218 -10.94 -17.91 2.91
C PRO A 218 -11.07 -16.42 3.26
N ALA A 219 -12.05 -15.72 2.70
CA ALA A 219 -12.30 -14.30 2.97
C ALA A 219 -12.86 -14.08 4.38
N LYS A 220 -13.84 -14.90 4.81
CA LYS A 220 -14.40 -14.88 6.16
C LYS A 220 -13.31 -15.14 7.22
N ARG A 221 -12.44 -16.12 7.02
CA ARG A 221 -11.34 -16.44 7.97
C ARG A 221 -10.34 -15.30 8.06
N TRP A 222 -9.87 -14.77 6.93
CA TRP A 222 -9.02 -13.57 6.92
C TRP A 222 -9.69 -12.39 7.63
N CYS A 223 -11.02 -12.25 7.52
CA CYS A 223 -11.76 -11.20 8.23
C CYS A 223 -11.84 -11.39 9.75
N VAL A 224 -11.82 -12.62 10.25
CA VAL A 224 -11.73 -12.90 11.70
C VAL A 224 -10.31 -12.67 12.21
N GLU A 225 -9.30 -13.08 11.44
CA GLU A 225 -7.88 -12.89 11.74
C GLU A 225 -7.49 -11.40 11.85
N HIS A 226 -8.08 -10.53 11.02
CA HIS A 226 -7.78 -9.09 10.96
C HIS A 226 -8.92 -8.20 11.52
N ALA A 227 -9.79 -8.74 12.38
CA ALA A 227 -11.03 -8.09 12.81
C ALA A 227 -10.83 -6.68 13.39
N THR A 228 -9.75 -6.46 14.15
CA THR A 228 -9.38 -5.15 14.71
C THR A 228 -9.16 -4.10 13.62
N GLN A 229 -8.34 -4.41 12.61
CA GLN A 229 -8.03 -3.52 11.50
C GLN A 229 -9.25 -3.32 10.60
N ILE A 230 -10.05 -4.37 10.37
CA ILE A 230 -11.26 -4.31 9.56
C ILE A 230 -12.31 -3.38 10.18
N SER A 231 -12.50 -3.42 11.51
CA SER A 231 -13.41 -2.50 12.21
C SER A 231 -13.05 -1.01 12.03
N ARG A 232 -11.75 -0.72 11.79
CA ARG A 232 -11.19 0.62 11.55
C ARG A 232 -11.26 1.03 10.07
N PHE A 233 -11.19 0.08 9.14
CA PHE A 233 -10.88 0.36 7.73
C PHE A 233 -11.97 -0.03 6.72
N GLU A 234 -12.74 -1.09 6.96
CA GLU A 234 -13.81 -1.56 6.07
C GLU A 234 -14.85 -2.42 6.85
N PRO A 235 -15.55 -1.85 7.86
CA PRO A 235 -16.40 -2.62 8.77
C PRO A 235 -17.60 -3.32 8.10
N ALA A 236 -17.91 -3.01 6.84
CA ALA A 236 -18.96 -3.65 6.06
C ALA A 236 -18.53 -4.94 5.34
N LEU A 237 -17.22 -5.23 5.22
CA LEU A 237 -16.73 -6.38 4.44
C LEU A 237 -17.26 -7.73 4.98
N LEU A 238 -17.04 -8.01 6.27
CA LEU A 238 -17.50 -9.24 6.90
C LEU A 238 -19.05 -9.38 6.88
N PRO A 239 -19.84 -8.34 7.24
CA PRO A 239 -21.28 -8.33 7.04
C PRO A 239 -21.75 -8.66 5.61
N GLU A 240 -21.12 -8.11 4.56
CA GLU A 240 -21.51 -8.39 3.18
C GLU A 240 -21.17 -9.83 2.74
N LEU A 241 -20.06 -10.39 3.24
CA LEU A 241 -19.71 -11.82 3.05
C LEU A 241 -20.73 -12.72 3.77
N GLN A 242 -21.12 -12.40 5.00
CA GLN A 242 -22.12 -13.15 5.77
C GLN A 242 -23.52 -13.11 5.12
N VAL A 243 -23.92 -11.96 4.57
CA VAL A 243 -25.15 -11.84 3.78
C VAL A 243 -25.08 -12.72 2.52
N GLN A 244 -23.93 -12.79 1.84
CA GLN A 244 -23.78 -13.68 0.68
C GLN A 244 -23.81 -15.17 1.06
N GLU A 245 -23.27 -15.53 2.23
CA GLU A 245 -23.33 -16.89 2.79
C GLU A 245 -24.77 -17.31 3.12
N VAL A 246 -25.54 -16.45 3.82
CA VAL A 246 -26.95 -16.73 4.13
C VAL A 246 -27.77 -16.87 2.85
N PHE A 247 -27.51 -16.04 1.84
CA PHE A 247 -28.10 -16.21 0.50
C PHE A 247 -27.75 -17.58 -0.11
N GLN A 248 -26.47 -17.98 -0.12
CA GLN A 248 -26.06 -19.30 -0.62
C GLN A 248 -26.75 -20.45 0.14
N ARG A 249 -26.84 -20.36 1.48
CA ARG A 249 -27.51 -21.36 2.33
C ARG A 249 -29.03 -21.47 2.09
N MET A 250 -29.68 -20.38 1.72
CA MET A 250 -31.09 -20.38 1.30
C MET A 250 -31.26 -21.05 -0.07
N VAL A 251 -30.31 -20.86 -1.00
CA VAL A 251 -30.31 -21.50 -2.34
C VAL A 251 -30.07 -23.02 -2.23
N THR A 252 -29.18 -23.46 -1.34
CA THR A 252 -28.92 -24.90 -1.13
C THR A 252 -30.02 -25.61 -0.31
N GLY A 253 -31.06 -24.90 0.15
CA GLY A 253 -32.06 -25.44 1.07
C GLY A 253 -31.51 -25.79 2.46
N SER A 254 -30.31 -25.32 2.80
CA SER A 254 -29.68 -25.50 4.12
C SER A 254 -30.22 -24.52 5.18
N ILE A 255 -31.04 -23.56 4.74
CA ILE A 255 -32.01 -22.80 5.54
C ILE A 255 -33.38 -23.13 4.91
N PRO A 256 -34.40 -23.55 5.70
CA PRO A 256 -35.74 -23.83 5.17
C PRO A 256 -36.36 -22.57 4.58
N THR A 257 -37.29 -22.68 3.62
CA THR A 257 -38.01 -21.51 3.06
C THR A 257 -39.51 -21.78 2.90
N PRO A 258 -40.41 -20.87 3.35
CA PRO A 258 -40.16 -19.52 3.87
C PRO A 258 -39.44 -19.49 5.23
N VAL A 259 -38.89 -18.32 5.57
CA VAL A 259 -38.41 -18.00 6.92
C VAL A 259 -39.12 -16.73 7.40
N ASP A 260 -39.85 -16.84 8.51
CA ASP A 260 -40.59 -15.73 9.11
C ASP A 260 -39.67 -14.71 9.80
N ASP A 261 -38.56 -15.16 10.39
CA ASP A 261 -37.49 -14.30 10.95
C ASP A 261 -36.09 -14.83 10.62
N LEU A 262 -35.27 -14.02 9.95
CA LEU A 262 -33.87 -14.34 9.64
C LEU A 262 -32.90 -13.97 10.77
N SER A 263 -33.34 -13.45 11.92
CA SER A 263 -32.46 -12.94 12.99
C SER A 263 -31.46 -13.98 13.54
N GLU A 264 -31.78 -15.28 13.48
CA GLU A 264 -30.87 -16.40 13.79
C GLU A 264 -29.63 -16.42 12.87
N TYR A 265 -29.80 -16.05 11.60
CA TYR A 265 -28.77 -16.08 10.56
C TYR A 265 -28.18 -14.70 10.25
N LEU A 266 -28.94 -13.63 10.52
CA LEU A 266 -28.56 -12.23 10.30
C LEU A 266 -28.80 -11.41 11.58
N PRO A 267 -27.89 -11.49 12.59
CA PRO A 267 -27.98 -10.67 13.80
C PRO A 267 -28.09 -9.17 13.50
N ALA A 268 -28.67 -8.44 14.47
CA ALA A 268 -28.99 -7.01 14.33
C ALA A 268 -27.76 -6.13 13.98
N GLU A 269 -26.54 -6.59 14.30
CA GLU A 269 -25.26 -5.99 13.94
C GLU A 269 -25.05 -6.03 12.41
N ILE A 270 -25.24 -7.20 11.79
CA ILE A 270 -25.15 -7.37 10.33
C ILE A 270 -26.23 -6.52 9.65
N TYR A 271 -27.45 -6.53 10.19
CA TYR A 271 -28.58 -5.75 9.65
C TYR A 271 -28.40 -4.22 9.74
N ARG A 272 -27.50 -3.75 10.63
CA ARG A 272 -27.06 -2.35 10.71
C ARG A 272 -25.89 -2.04 9.77
N ALA A 273 -24.97 -2.98 9.57
CA ALA A 273 -23.73 -2.77 8.82
C ALA A 273 -23.86 -3.06 7.31
N SER A 274 -24.76 -3.96 6.91
CA SER A 274 -25.04 -4.31 5.50
C SER A 274 -26.36 -3.71 5.02
N PRO A 275 -26.37 -2.87 3.96
CA PRO A 275 -27.60 -2.49 3.26
C PRO A 275 -28.33 -3.69 2.65
N ASP A 276 -27.59 -4.73 2.29
CA ASP A 276 -28.09 -5.87 1.51
C ASP A 276 -28.75 -6.96 2.37
N ALA A 277 -28.46 -7.00 3.67
CA ALA A 277 -29.23 -7.77 4.65
C ALA A 277 -30.75 -7.47 4.58
N LYS A 278 -31.12 -6.22 4.26
CA LYS A 278 -32.52 -5.79 4.07
C LYS A 278 -33.13 -6.36 2.80
N LYS A 279 -32.36 -6.45 1.71
CA LYS A 279 -32.79 -7.10 0.45
C LYS A 279 -32.98 -8.61 0.67
N LEU A 280 -32.11 -9.23 1.46
CA LEU A 280 -32.18 -10.66 1.79
C LEU A 280 -33.34 -11.01 2.72
N SER A 281 -33.70 -10.13 3.65
CA SER A 281 -34.91 -10.28 4.48
C SER A 281 -36.20 -10.02 3.69
N LEU A 282 -36.17 -9.18 2.65
CA LEU A 282 -37.27 -9.10 1.69
C LEU A 282 -37.38 -10.36 0.81
N LEU A 283 -36.28 -11.09 0.59
CA LEU A 283 -36.27 -12.33 -0.19
C LEU A 283 -36.95 -13.49 0.54
N SER A 284 -36.71 -13.70 1.85
CA SER A 284 -37.31 -14.83 2.58
C SER A 284 -38.84 -14.81 2.55
N LEU A 285 -39.45 -13.62 2.54
CA LEU A 285 -40.89 -13.41 2.43
C LEU A 285 -41.50 -13.81 1.07
N PHE A 286 -40.70 -13.87 0.01
CA PHE A 286 -41.12 -14.30 -1.33
C PHE A 286 -40.65 -15.71 -1.70
N LEU A 287 -39.93 -16.41 -0.82
CA LEU A 287 -39.47 -17.79 -1.05
C LEU A 287 -40.41 -18.79 -0.41
N ASN A 288 -41.00 -19.66 -1.23
CA ASN A 288 -41.96 -20.67 -0.79
C ASN A 288 -41.58 -22.02 -1.43
N ASN A 289 -41.21 -23.01 -0.62
CA ASN A 289 -40.86 -24.37 -1.06
C ASN A 289 -39.79 -24.41 -2.18
N GLY A 290 -38.76 -23.56 -2.09
CA GLY A 290 -37.70 -23.47 -3.11
C GLY A 290 -38.10 -22.76 -4.41
N TYR A 291 -39.23 -22.04 -4.43
CA TYR A 291 -39.62 -21.14 -5.51
C TYR A 291 -39.72 -19.69 -5.02
N LEU A 292 -39.20 -18.77 -5.82
CA LEU A 292 -39.47 -17.34 -5.71
C LEU A 292 -40.85 -17.07 -6.31
N VAL A 293 -41.80 -16.58 -5.49
CA VAL A 293 -43.20 -16.37 -5.87
C VAL A 293 -43.63 -14.95 -5.51
N HIS A 294 -44.03 -14.15 -6.52
CA HIS A 294 -44.52 -12.77 -6.31
C HIS A 294 -45.37 -12.28 -7.49
N GLN A 295 -46.14 -11.21 -7.27
CA GLN A 295 -46.91 -10.53 -8.32
C GLN A 295 -46.16 -9.30 -8.86
N CYS A 296 -45.91 -9.28 -10.17
CA CYS A 296 -45.31 -8.13 -10.86
C CYS A 296 -46.43 -7.12 -11.24
N VAL A 297 -46.85 -6.29 -10.26
CA VAL A 297 -47.98 -5.35 -10.42
C VAL A 297 -47.76 -4.37 -11.58
N GLU A 298 -46.55 -3.81 -11.68
CA GLU A 298 -46.15 -2.80 -12.69
C GLU A 298 -46.28 -3.27 -14.15
N TYR A 299 -46.35 -4.59 -14.38
CA TYR A 299 -46.40 -5.21 -15.72
C TYR A 299 -47.68 -6.05 -15.91
N GLY A 300 -48.81 -5.61 -15.34
CA GLY A 300 -50.11 -6.22 -15.56
C GLY A 300 -50.43 -7.42 -14.67
N SER A 301 -49.99 -7.40 -13.41
CA SER A 301 -50.31 -8.41 -12.38
C SER A 301 -49.89 -9.84 -12.75
N VAL A 302 -48.78 -9.99 -13.47
CA VAL A 302 -48.26 -11.32 -13.83
C VAL A 302 -47.73 -12.02 -12.57
N ASN A 303 -48.33 -13.16 -12.23
CA ASN A 303 -47.77 -14.08 -11.23
C ASN A 303 -46.40 -14.59 -11.73
N CYS A 304 -45.35 -14.24 -11.01
CA CYS A 304 -44.02 -14.78 -11.21
C CYS A 304 -43.84 -15.99 -10.27
N SER A 305 -43.43 -17.12 -10.82
CA SER A 305 -42.98 -18.29 -10.07
C SER A 305 -41.71 -18.78 -10.76
N ILE A 306 -40.59 -18.72 -10.03
CA ILE A 306 -39.25 -19.03 -10.53
C ILE A 306 -38.62 -20.02 -9.56
N LYS A 307 -38.03 -21.11 -10.06
CA LYS A 307 -37.27 -22.03 -9.21
C LYS A 307 -36.05 -21.30 -8.64
N PHE A 308 -35.88 -21.32 -7.32
CA PHE A 308 -34.81 -20.59 -6.65
C PHE A 308 -33.51 -21.42 -6.62
N ASP A 309 -32.86 -21.52 -7.78
CA ASP A 309 -31.61 -22.27 -7.99
C ASP A 309 -30.38 -21.36 -8.20
N ALA A 310 -30.53 -20.05 -7.99
CA ALA A 310 -29.55 -19.00 -8.25
C ALA A 310 -28.94 -18.99 -9.68
N SER A 311 -29.57 -19.65 -10.65
CA SER A 311 -29.21 -19.51 -12.06
C SER A 311 -29.61 -18.11 -12.55
N PRO A 312 -28.69 -17.27 -13.07
CA PRO A 312 -29.03 -15.94 -13.58
C PRO A 312 -30.09 -15.97 -14.70
N SER A 313 -30.17 -17.06 -15.47
CA SER A 313 -31.16 -17.24 -16.54
C SER A 313 -32.58 -17.55 -16.06
N SER A 314 -32.76 -17.91 -14.79
CA SER A 314 -34.09 -18.18 -14.20
C SER A 314 -34.87 -16.88 -13.92
N PHE A 315 -34.19 -15.74 -13.83
CA PHE A 315 -34.79 -14.44 -13.47
C PHE A 315 -35.28 -13.67 -14.70
N ARG A 316 -36.47 -13.05 -14.58
CA ARG A 316 -37.00 -12.17 -15.64
C ARG A 316 -36.29 -10.81 -15.63
N PRO A 317 -35.89 -10.26 -16.79
CA PRO A 317 -35.29 -8.94 -16.87
C PRO A 317 -36.27 -7.84 -16.45
N ASP A 318 -37.53 -7.94 -16.89
CA ASP A 318 -38.50 -6.84 -16.82
C ASP A 318 -39.13 -6.65 -15.43
N CYS A 319 -39.05 -7.63 -14.52
CA CYS A 319 -39.68 -7.50 -13.20
C CYS A 319 -38.67 -7.12 -12.11
N ILE A 320 -38.87 -5.94 -11.51
CA ILE A 320 -38.00 -5.34 -10.49
C ILE A 320 -37.71 -6.29 -9.32
N VAL A 321 -38.70 -7.07 -8.88
CA VAL A 321 -38.53 -8.04 -7.78
C VAL A 321 -37.52 -9.13 -8.16
N CYS A 322 -37.58 -9.67 -9.37
CA CYS A 322 -36.57 -10.62 -9.87
C CYS A 322 -35.18 -9.97 -9.92
N GLN A 323 -35.08 -8.72 -10.39
CA GLN A 323 -33.81 -8.00 -10.53
C GLN A 323 -33.12 -7.71 -9.18
N ARG A 324 -33.89 -7.45 -8.11
CA ARG A 324 -33.35 -7.30 -6.74
C ARG A 324 -32.64 -8.57 -6.24
N PHE A 325 -33.00 -9.75 -6.75
CA PHE A 325 -32.45 -11.03 -6.32
C PHE A 325 -31.42 -11.61 -7.32
N TYR A 326 -31.60 -11.32 -8.61
CA TYR A 326 -30.58 -11.52 -9.65
C TYR A 326 -29.23 -10.92 -9.25
N TYR A 327 -29.23 -9.74 -8.60
CA TYR A 327 -28.04 -9.10 -8.04
C TYR A 327 -27.17 -10.03 -7.17
N PHE A 328 -27.76 -10.90 -6.34
CA PHE A 328 -27.01 -11.85 -5.50
C PHE A 328 -26.44 -13.05 -6.27
N CYS A 329 -26.99 -13.33 -7.46
CA CYS A 329 -26.57 -14.40 -8.37
C CYS A 329 -25.52 -13.93 -9.39
N TYR A 330 -25.49 -12.63 -9.68
CA TYR A 330 -24.73 -12.00 -10.76
C TYR A 330 -23.23 -11.86 -10.44
N GLY A 331 -22.38 -11.82 -11.47
CA GLY A 331 -20.94 -11.62 -11.34
C GLY A 331 -20.59 -10.35 -10.57
N GLY A 332 -21.26 -9.24 -10.89
CA GLY A 332 -21.00 -7.92 -10.31
C GLY A 332 -21.12 -7.81 -8.78
N ARG A 333 -21.79 -8.73 -8.08
CA ARG A 333 -21.72 -8.78 -6.61
C ARG A 333 -20.43 -9.45 -6.13
N TRP A 334 -19.98 -10.51 -6.80
CA TRP A 334 -18.68 -11.13 -6.51
C TRP A 334 -17.53 -10.19 -6.86
N ASP A 335 -17.63 -9.45 -7.96
CA ASP A 335 -16.68 -8.40 -8.33
C ASP A 335 -16.62 -7.30 -7.25
N LEU A 336 -17.77 -6.87 -6.71
CA LEU A 336 -17.84 -5.93 -5.58
C LEU A 336 -17.26 -6.49 -4.27
N LEU A 337 -17.48 -7.78 -3.98
CA LEU A 337 -16.90 -8.44 -2.80
C LEU A 337 -15.37 -8.56 -2.92
N VAL A 338 -14.86 -8.85 -4.12
CA VAL A 338 -13.42 -8.82 -4.43
C VAL A 338 -12.87 -7.40 -4.28
N GLN A 339 -13.51 -6.38 -4.88
CA GLN A 339 -13.09 -4.98 -4.73
C GLN A 339 -13.03 -4.56 -3.25
N LYS A 340 -14.07 -4.87 -2.46
CA LYS A 340 -14.08 -4.56 -1.02
C LYS A 340 -12.98 -5.31 -0.25
N PHE A 341 -12.67 -6.54 -0.63
CA PHE A 341 -11.55 -7.28 -0.06
C PHE A 341 -10.21 -6.64 -0.44
N GLU A 342 -9.98 -6.28 -1.69
CA GLU A 342 -8.75 -5.63 -2.16
C GLU A 342 -8.56 -4.23 -1.53
N GLU A 343 -9.61 -3.42 -1.45
CA GLU A 343 -9.60 -2.13 -0.74
C GLU A 343 -9.29 -2.30 0.76
N CYS A 344 -9.79 -3.37 1.38
CA CYS A 344 -9.50 -3.66 2.79
C CYS A 344 -8.06 -4.14 2.98
N LEU A 345 -7.62 -5.12 2.18
CA LEU A 345 -6.26 -5.67 2.14
C LEU A 345 -5.20 -4.56 2.02
N VAL A 346 -5.44 -3.59 1.12
CA VAL A 346 -4.56 -2.44 0.93
C VAL A 346 -4.44 -1.59 2.19
N LYS A 347 -5.55 -1.35 2.91
CA LYS A 347 -5.56 -0.60 4.17
C LYS A 347 -4.88 -1.39 5.30
N VAL A 348 -5.19 -2.69 5.44
CA VAL A 348 -4.74 -3.58 6.53
C VAL A 348 -3.23 -3.84 6.49
N HIS A 349 -2.63 -4.00 5.31
CA HIS A 349 -1.18 -4.24 5.16
C HIS A 349 -0.41 -2.99 4.71
N GLY A 350 -1.05 -1.82 4.69
CA GLY A 350 -0.41 -0.55 4.34
C GLY A 350 0.10 -0.49 2.90
N LEU A 351 -0.45 -1.26 1.95
CA LEU A 351 -0.07 -1.20 0.55
C LEU A 351 -0.49 0.15 -0.08
N GLU A 352 -0.09 0.37 -1.34
CA GLU A 352 -0.66 1.44 -2.16
C GLU A 352 -1.84 0.90 -2.99
N PRO A 353 -2.93 1.66 -3.21
CA PRO A 353 -4.11 1.17 -3.96
C PRO A 353 -3.77 0.62 -5.36
N GLU A 354 -2.86 1.28 -6.07
CA GLU A 354 -2.33 0.82 -7.36
C GLU A 354 -0.88 0.32 -7.19
N PRO A 355 -0.41 -0.65 -7.98
CA PRO A 355 1.01 -1.04 -8.02
C PRO A 355 1.91 0.13 -8.48
N THR A 356 3.08 0.28 -7.85
CA THR A 356 4.03 1.37 -8.16
C THR A 356 4.44 1.40 -9.63
N LEU A 357 4.51 0.24 -10.29
CA LEU A 357 4.82 0.14 -11.72
C LEU A 357 3.79 0.87 -12.59
N GLU A 358 2.51 0.77 -12.26
CA GLU A 358 1.41 1.40 -13.03
C GLU A 358 1.44 2.91 -12.85
N ARG A 359 1.66 3.40 -11.63
CA ARG A 359 1.82 4.83 -11.32
C ARG A 359 3.04 5.43 -12.02
N LEU A 360 4.14 4.69 -12.10
CA LEU A 360 5.36 5.07 -12.84
C LEU A 360 5.11 5.11 -14.35
N ILE A 361 4.44 4.12 -14.93
CA ILE A 361 4.09 4.08 -16.35
C ILE A 361 3.14 5.22 -16.72
N HIS A 362 2.10 5.48 -15.92
CA HIS A 362 1.19 6.62 -16.11
C HIS A 362 1.93 7.96 -16.10
N SER A 363 2.79 8.18 -15.08
CA SER A 363 3.57 9.40 -14.94
C SER A 363 4.58 9.58 -16.07
N GLY A 364 5.24 8.49 -16.49
CA GLY A 364 6.14 8.46 -17.64
C GLY A 364 5.43 8.82 -18.95
N PHE A 365 4.24 8.25 -19.18
CA PHE A 365 3.40 8.61 -20.32
C PHE A 365 2.96 10.07 -20.30
N GLY A 366 2.53 10.61 -19.15
CA GLY A 366 2.19 12.04 -19.01
C GLY A 366 3.36 12.97 -19.34
N ALA A 367 4.57 12.59 -18.90
CA ALA A 367 5.79 13.35 -19.19
C ALA A 367 6.18 13.33 -20.67
N ILE A 368 6.03 12.20 -21.38
CA ILE A 368 6.40 12.11 -22.81
C ILE A 368 5.28 12.53 -23.78
N LYS A 369 4.00 12.38 -23.42
CA LYS A 369 2.84 12.74 -24.25
C LYS A 369 2.94 14.19 -24.74
N SER A 370 2.52 14.43 -25.98
CA SER A 370 2.48 15.76 -26.58
C SER A 370 1.10 16.01 -27.18
N LYS A 371 0.67 17.27 -27.18
CA LYS A 371 -0.54 17.75 -27.90
C LYS A 371 -0.51 17.42 -29.39
N THR A 372 0.67 17.15 -29.95
CA THR A 372 0.85 16.70 -31.34
C THR A 372 0.71 15.18 -31.54
N CYS A 373 0.78 14.36 -30.49
CA CYS A 373 0.70 12.88 -30.59
C CYS A 373 -0.62 12.33 -31.17
N PRO A 374 -1.79 13.00 -31.09
CA PRO A 374 -2.98 12.58 -31.84
C PRO A 374 -2.79 12.73 -33.36
N HIS A 375 -2.23 13.87 -33.81
CA HIS A 375 -2.15 14.26 -35.22
C HIS A 375 -0.90 13.76 -35.94
N VAL A 376 0.24 13.69 -35.25
CA VAL A 376 1.55 13.34 -35.80
C VAL A 376 2.17 12.24 -34.92
N LYS A 377 2.03 10.99 -35.37
CA LYS A 377 2.65 9.83 -34.71
C LYS A 377 4.16 9.82 -34.98
N ASN A 378 4.95 9.47 -33.96
CA ASN A 378 6.38 9.21 -34.08
C ASN A 378 6.70 7.76 -33.68
N ALA A 379 7.36 7.00 -34.55
CA ALA A 379 7.68 5.59 -34.31
C ALA A 379 8.62 5.38 -33.10
N SER A 380 9.49 6.35 -32.77
CA SER A 380 10.36 6.29 -31.59
C SER A 380 9.73 6.83 -30.30
N CYS A 381 8.44 7.20 -30.30
CA CYS A 381 7.74 7.70 -29.12
C CYS A 381 6.81 6.61 -28.54
N PRO A 382 7.03 6.11 -27.31
CA PRO A 382 6.16 5.09 -26.69
C PRO A 382 4.68 5.51 -26.62
N ALA A 383 4.39 6.79 -26.33
CA ALA A 383 3.03 7.33 -26.32
C ALA A 383 2.38 7.47 -27.73
N CYS A 384 3.12 7.20 -28.80
CA CYS A 384 2.57 7.11 -30.16
C CYS A 384 2.35 5.65 -30.61
N SER A 385 2.72 4.65 -29.81
CA SER A 385 2.51 3.23 -30.14
C SER A 385 1.02 2.91 -30.24
N PRO A 386 0.54 2.23 -31.31
CA PRO A 386 -0.86 1.82 -31.44
C PRO A 386 -1.36 0.97 -30.26
N GLN A 387 -0.47 0.17 -29.65
CA GLN A 387 -0.80 -0.71 -28.52
C GLN A 387 -1.27 0.04 -27.27
N TRP A 388 -0.85 1.30 -27.10
CA TRP A 388 -1.16 2.12 -25.93
C TRP A 388 -2.23 3.20 -26.22
N ALA A 389 -2.76 3.28 -27.45
CA ALA A 389 -3.56 4.43 -27.91
C ALA A 389 -4.75 4.77 -26.98
N SER A 390 -5.58 3.78 -26.64
CA SER A 390 -6.75 3.95 -25.76
C SER A 390 -6.40 4.31 -24.32
N TYR A 391 -5.19 3.97 -23.84
CA TYR A 391 -4.69 4.40 -22.53
C TYR A 391 -4.15 5.83 -22.59
N ILE A 392 -3.37 6.16 -23.63
CA ILE A 392 -2.78 7.49 -23.85
C ILE A 392 -3.87 8.57 -24.02
N GLU A 393 -5.02 8.23 -24.58
CA GLU A 393 -6.18 9.14 -24.66
C GLU A 393 -6.69 9.56 -23.27
N GLN A 394 -6.60 8.68 -22.26
CA GLN A 394 -7.01 8.93 -20.87
C GLN A 394 -5.93 9.65 -20.03
N VAL A 395 -4.64 9.51 -20.38
CA VAL A 395 -3.54 10.21 -19.71
C VAL A 395 -3.64 11.73 -19.93
N PRO A 396 -3.62 12.58 -18.89
CA PRO A 396 -3.75 14.03 -19.05
C PRO A 396 -2.54 14.67 -19.77
N ASP A 397 -2.79 15.74 -20.52
CA ASP A 397 -1.73 16.56 -21.12
C ASP A 397 -1.05 17.44 -20.06
N MET A 398 0.21 17.13 -19.73
CA MET A 398 0.99 17.92 -18.78
C MET A 398 1.55 19.21 -19.40
N TYR A 399 1.58 20.29 -18.61
CA TYR A 399 2.36 21.48 -18.93
C TYR A 399 3.85 21.18 -18.77
N LYS A 400 4.64 21.39 -19.84
CA LYS A 400 6.08 21.08 -19.84
C LYS A 400 6.89 22.33 -19.49
N VAL A 401 7.42 22.37 -18.27
CA VAL A 401 8.29 23.46 -17.78
C VAL A 401 9.63 23.48 -18.50
N THR A 402 10.15 22.31 -18.87
CA THR A 402 11.35 22.12 -19.69
C THR A 402 11.01 21.30 -20.93
N SER A 403 11.71 21.57 -22.04
CA SER A 403 11.52 20.86 -23.31
C SER A 403 12.82 20.20 -23.76
N THR A 404 12.85 18.88 -23.78
CA THR A 404 14.00 18.09 -24.27
C THR A 404 13.74 17.64 -25.71
N LEU A 405 14.68 17.92 -26.61
CA LEU A 405 14.62 17.40 -27.98
C LEU A 405 15.13 15.96 -28.06
N ILE A 406 14.38 15.10 -28.74
CA ILE A 406 14.73 13.71 -29.07
C ILE A 406 14.76 13.57 -30.59
N CYS A 407 15.79 12.91 -31.12
CA CYS A 407 15.95 12.76 -32.56
C CYS A 407 14.91 11.79 -33.15
N PRO A 408 14.19 12.16 -34.23
CA PRO A 408 13.22 11.26 -34.89
C PRO A 408 13.88 10.11 -35.67
N VAL A 409 15.22 10.05 -35.74
CA VAL A 409 15.98 9.02 -36.47
C VAL A 409 16.77 8.13 -35.51
N THR A 410 17.60 8.70 -34.63
CA THR A 410 18.42 7.89 -33.69
C THR A 410 17.71 7.58 -32.37
N GLY A 411 16.63 8.28 -32.03
CA GLY A 411 15.98 8.18 -30.71
C GLY A 411 16.78 8.80 -29.56
N GLU A 412 17.97 9.34 -29.82
CA GLU A 412 18.83 9.99 -28.82
C GLU A 412 18.35 11.40 -28.46
N PHE A 413 18.76 11.90 -27.30
CA PHE A 413 18.66 13.32 -26.97
C PHE A 413 19.51 14.19 -27.91
N MET A 414 19.04 15.41 -28.17
CA MET A 414 19.76 16.44 -28.93
C MET A 414 20.27 17.52 -27.97
N ASP A 415 21.56 17.47 -27.65
CA ASP A 415 22.21 18.25 -26.58
C ASP A 415 23.34 19.15 -27.13
N TYR A 416 24.35 19.49 -26.31
CA TYR A 416 25.52 20.21 -26.79
C TYR A 416 26.39 19.38 -27.75
N ASN A 417 26.51 18.07 -27.50
CA ASN A 417 27.40 17.14 -28.18
C ASN A 417 26.79 16.57 -29.48
N ASN A 418 25.49 16.28 -29.45
CA ASN A 418 24.67 15.76 -30.54
C ASN A 418 23.62 16.82 -30.98
N PRO A 419 24.04 18.02 -31.43
CA PRO A 419 23.14 19.16 -31.52
C PRO A 419 22.00 19.00 -32.52
N PRO A 420 20.89 19.71 -32.32
CA PRO A 420 19.80 19.78 -33.29
C PRO A 420 20.18 20.66 -34.48
N LEU A 421 19.91 20.17 -35.69
CA LEU A 421 20.03 20.92 -36.94
C LEU A 421 18.71 20.87 -37.71
N ALA A 422 18.25 22.03 -38.18
CA ALA A 422 17.08 22.16 -39.03
C ALA A 422 17.49 22.07 -40.52
N SER A 423 16.75 21.24 -41.26
CA SER A 423 16.73 21.25 -42.73
C SER A 423 16.08 22.53 -43.29
N PRO A 424 16.29 22.87 -44.58
CA PRO A 424 15.57 23.96 -45.23
C PRO A 424 14.03 23.80 -45.23
N ASP A 425 13.54 22.55 -45.20
CA ASP A 425 12.12 22.20 -45.07
C ASP A 425 11.59 22.37 -43.61
N GLY A 426 12.42 22.79 -42.65
CA GLY A 426 12.04 23.03 -41.25
C GLY A 426 12.09 21.80 -40.33
N TYR A 427 12.31 20.59 -40.86
CA TYR A 427 12.46 19.37 -40.04
C TYR A 427 13.81 19.35 -39.31
N VAL A 428 13.78 18.97 -38.03
CA VAL A 428 14.95 18.94 -37.13
C VAL A 428 15.47 17.51 -36.94
N PHE A 429 16.78 17.34 -37.05
CA PHE A 429 17.50 16.08 -36.84
C PHE A 429 18.74 16.32 -35.96
N SER A 430 19.33 15.26 -35.41
CA SER A 430 20.58 15.38 -34.62
C SER A 430 21.79 15.32 -35.54
N ARG A 431 22.96 15.80 -35.06
CA ARG A 431 24.23 15.61 -35.77
C ARG A 431 24.46 14.14 -36.16
N ARG A 432 24.33 13.21 -35.20
CA ARG A 432 24.51 11.77 -35.44
C ARG A 432 23.53 11.22 -36.48
N ALA A 433 22.29 11.71 -36.50
CA ALA A 433 21.32 11.34 -37.52
C ALA A 433 21.71 11.82 -38.92
N LEU A 434 22.28 13.03 -39.05
CA LEU A 434 22.80 13.49 -40.34
C LEU A 434 24.00 12.66 -40.78
N GLU A 435 24.91 12.33 -39.86
CA GLU A 435 26.09 11.49 -40.12
C GLU A 435 25.70 10.05 -40.56
N LEU A 436 24.67 9.47 -39.95
CA LEU A 436 24.15 8.14 -40.29
C LEU A 436 23.35 8.09 -41.60
N LEU A 437 22.74 9.20 -42.02
CA LEU A 437 21.96 9.30 -43.25
C LEU A 437 22.73 9.90 -44.44
N ALA A 438 23.99 10.33 -44.23
CA ALA A 438 24.79 10.98 -45.25
C ALA A 438 25.36 9.98 -46.27
N VAL A 439 24.93 10.12 -47.53
CA VAL A 439 25.44 9.35 -48.67
C VAL A 439 26.30 10.25 -49.54
N LYS A 440 27.43 9.74 -50.06
CA LYS A 440 28.24 10.45 -51.05
C LYS A 440 27.55 10.40 -52.41
N GLN A 441 27.24 11.56 -52.99
CA GLN A 441 26.77 11.68 -54.36
C GLN A 441 27.73 12.61 -55.12
N GLY A 442 28.62 12.02 -55.91
CA GLY A 442 29.77 12.72 -56.48
C GLY A 442 30.71 13.23 -55.39
N GLN A 443 31.02 14.54 -55.42
CA GLN A 443 31.91 15.19 -54.44
C GLN A 443 31.21 15.68 -53.16
N ARG A 444 29.86 15.60 -53.07
CA ARG A 444 29.10 16.14 -51.93
C ARG A 444 28.47 15.02 -51.08
N LEU A 445 28.25 15.35 -49.80
CA LEU A 445 27.43 14.54 -48.90
C LEU A 445 25.99 15.04 -48.95
N VAL A 446 25.07 14.14 -49.27
CA VAL A 446 23.64 14.42 -49.37
C VAL A 446 22.85 13.49 -48.47
N ILE A 447 21.68 13.94 -48.03
CA ILE A 447 20.80 13.22 -47.12
C ILE A 447 19.42 13.14 -47.78
N GLU A 448 18.89 11.94 -47.92
CA GLU A 448 17.48 11.76 -48.25
C GLU A 448 16.66 12.01 -46.98
N CYS A 449 15.86 13.07 -46.96
CA CYS A 449 15.06 13.45 -45.79
C CYS A 449 14.01 12.36 -45.47
N PRO A 450 14.05 11.71 -44.28
CA PRO A 450 13.10 10.64 -43.93
C PRO A 450 11.63 11.07 -43.84
N LYS A 451 11.34 12.38 -43.91
CA LYS A 451 10.00 12.95 -43.90
C LYS A 451 9.52 13.44 -45.28
N THR A 452 10.39 14.08 -46.07
CA THR A 452 10.01 14.67 -47.37
C THR A 452 10.51 13.89 -48.59
N ARG A 453 11.34 12.85 -48.41
CA ARG A 453 12.01 12.08 -49.49
C ARG A 453 12.85 12.94 -50.45
N ARG A 454 13.11 14.19 -50.10
CA ARG A 454 13.98 15.11 -50.85
C ARG A 454 15.44 14.83 -50.53
N ILE A 455 16.30 14.90 -51.54
CA ILE A 455 17.75 14.85 -51.40
C ILE A 455 18.23 16.27 -51.05
N ILE A 456 18.86 16.44 -49.89
CA ILE A 456 19.30 17.73 -49.34
C ILE A 456 20.81 17.68 -49.09
N PRO A 457 21.63 18.62 -49.59
CA PRO A 457 23.05 18.70 -49.27
C PRO A 457 23.28 18.97 -47.78
N ILE A 458 24.23 18.28 -47.14
CA ILE A 458 24.44 18.36 -45.68
C ILE A 458 24.77 19.78 -45.20
N GLU A 459 25.40 20.60 -46.05
CA GLU A 459 25.75 21.99 -45.76
C GLU A 459 24.51 22.92 -45.65
N SER A 460 23.34 22.44 -46.09
CA SER A 460 22.08 23.17 -46.01
C SER A 460 21.40 23.08 -44.64
N PHE A 461 21.86 22.17 -43.77
CA PHE A 461 21.31 21.99 -42.43
C PHE A 461 21.93 22.97 -41.44
N LYS A 462 21.11 23.77 -40.76
CA LYS A 462 21.56 24.83 -39.84
C LYS A 462 21.37 24.39 -38.39
N ARG A 463 22.40 24.51 -37.55
CA ARG A 463 22.28 24.29 -36.09
C ARG A 463 21.25 25.27 -35.53
N ILE A 464 20.30 24.77 -34.77
CA ILE A 464 19.33 25.58 -34.03
C ILE A 464 19.69 25.62 -32.55
N TYR A 465 19.17 26.64 -31.86
CA TYR A 465 19.29 26.81 -30.42
C TYR A 465 17.87 27.00 -29.87
N ILE A 466 17.54 26.28 -28.80
CA ILE A 466 16.38 26.57 -27.97
C ILE A 466 16.87 27.46 -26.83
N ILE A 467 16.06 28.46 -26.48
CA ILE A 467 16.26 29.42 -25.39
C ILE A 467 15.17 29.15 -24.35
#